data_AF-A0A091EAI9-F1
#
_entry.id   AF-A0A091EAI9-F1
#
_cell.length_a   1.000
_cell.length_b   1.000
_cell.length_c   1.000
_cell.angle_alpha   90.00
_cell.angle_beta   90.00
_cell.angle_gamma   90.00
#
_symmetry.space_group_name_H-M   'P 1'
#
loop_
_entity.id
_entity.type
_entity.pdbx_description
1 polymer ?
#
loop_
_entity_poly.entity_id
_entity_poly.type
_entity_poly.pdbx_seq_one_letter_code
_entity_poly.pdbx_strand_id
1 'polypeptide(L)'
;QATEVAKEEVRRVLGVLDGHLKTRTFLVGERVLAAEPKAKDPFAHPPQSPFVLDEFKRKYSNEDTLGVALPHFWEHFDREGWSLWYCQYRYPEELSQTFMSCNLITGMFQRLDKLRKNAFASVVLFGSDHDSSISGVWVLRGQELAFTLCPDWQVDYESYTWRKLDPDSAECRTLVTEYFLWEGEFRHVGKPFNQGKIFK
;
A
#
# COMPACT_ATOMS: atom_id res chain seq x y z
N GLN A 1 8.05 -40.07 50.04
CA GLN A 1 9.21 -39.23 50.40
C GLN A 1 10.04 -38.87 49.17
N ALA A 2 10.42 -39.82 48.30
CA ALA A 2 11.22 -39.54 47.09
C ALA A 2 10.58 -38.57 46.07
N THR A 3 9.25 -38.57 45.92
CA THR A 3 8.53 -37.71 44.98
C THR A 3 8.46 -36.23 45.39
N GLU A 4 8.47 -35.94 46.69
CA GLU A 4 8.46 -34.56 47.19
C GLU A 4 9.85 -33.93 47.07
N VAL A 5 10.92 -34.71 47.30
CA VAL A 5 12.30 -34.27 47.08
C VAL A 5 12.55 -33.94 45.60
N ALA A 6 12.05 -34.78 44.68
CA ALA A 6 12.17 -34.53 43.24
C ALA A 6 11.42 -33.25 42.80
N LYS A 7 10.24 -32.97 43.38
CA LYS A 7 9.52 -31.71 43.11
C LYS A 7 10.29 -30.49 43.62
N GLU A 8 10.92 -30.60 44.78
CA GLU A 8 11.68 -29.49 45.36
C GLU A 8 12.94 -29.19 44.55
N GLU A 9 13.63 -30.23 44.06
CA GLU A 9 14.78 -30.07 43.14
C GLU A 9 14.37 -29.44 41.81
N VAL A 10 13.29 -29.90 41.18
CA VAL A 10 12.79 -29.30 39.93
C VAL A 10 12.40 -27.83 40.14
N ARG A 11 11.78 -27.48 41.27
CA ARG A 11 11.44 -26.10 41.60
C ARG A 11 12.69 -25.24 41.79
N ARG A 12 13.74 -25.80 42.40
CA ARG A 12 15.02 -25.11 42.61
C ARG A 12 15.75 -24.88 41.29
N VAL A 13 15.76 -25.87 40.41
CA VAL A 13 16.34 -25.76 39.06
C VAL A 13 15.57 -24.74 38.22
N LEU A 14 14.23 -24.76 38.24
CA LEU A 14 13.40 -23.75 37.57
C LEU A 14 13.64 -22.35 38.14
N GLY A 15 13.83 -22.20 39.45
CA GLY A 15 14.13 -20.92 40.08
C GLY A 15 15.50 -20.36 39.66
N VAL A 16 16.52 -21.21 39.51
CA VAL A 16 17.81 -20.80 38.97
C VAL A 16 17.67 -20.41 37.50
N LEU A 17 16.90 -21.15 36.70
CA LEU A 17 16.63 -20.82 35.30
C LEU A 17 15.90 -19.48 35.15
N ASP A 18 14.89 -19.21 35.98
CA ASP A 18 14.13 -17.93 35.99
C ASP A 18 15.01 -16.75 36.40
N GLY A 19 15.87 -16.94 37.40
CA GLY A 19 16.86 -15.94 37.80
C GLY A 19 17.87 -15.66 36.69
N HIS A 20 18.38 -16.72 36.05
CA HIS A 20 19.34 -16.62 34.95
C HIS A 20 18.73 -15.96 33.71
N LEU A 21 17.46 -16.28 33.41
CA LEU A 21 16.65 -15.59 32.43
C LEU A 21 16.52 -14.13 32.83
N LYS A 22 15.97 -13.74 33.99
CA LYS A 22 15.84 -12.31 34.37
C LYS A 22 17.12 -11.48 34.20
N THR A 23 18.29 -12.01 34.58
CA THR A 23 19.58 -11.30 34.39
C THR A 23 20.06 -11.22 32.94
N ARG A 24 19.70 -12.16 32.06
CA ARG A 24 20.09 -12.15 30.63
C ARG A 24 18.99 -11.59 29.71
N THR A 25 17.72 -11.71 30.09
CA THR A 25 16.55 -11.23 29.36
C THR A 25 16.26 -9.76 29.62
N PHE A 26 16.91 -9.07 30.55
CA PHE A 26 16.88 -7.60 30.54
C PHE A 26 17.63 -7.06 29.32
N LEU A 27 18.82 -7.62 29.03
CA LEU A 27 19.57 -7.27 27.83
C LEU A 27 18.93 -7.84 26.55
N VAL A 28 18.32 -9.02 26.58
CA VAL A 28 17.62 -9.56 25.39
C VAL A 28 16.24 -8.93 25.22
N GLY A 29 15.52 -8.58 26.29
CA GLY A 29 14.22 -7.93 26.25
C GLY A 29 14.32 -6.49 25.75
N GLU A 30 15.26 -5.69 26.26
CA GLU A 30 15.54 -4.37 25.69
C GLU A 30 16.17 -4.45 24.31
N ARG A 31 16.99 -5.46 23.99
CA ARG A 31 17.50 -5.62 22.61
C ARG A 31 16.50 -6.21 21.63
N VAL A 32 15.50 -6.97 22.06
CA VAL A 32 14.45 -7.52 21.19
C VAL A 32 13.26 -6.57 21.09
N LEU A 33 13.02 -5.71 22.10
CA LEU A 33 12.09 -4.58 21.98
C LEU A 33 12.74 -3.36 21.29
N ALA A 34 14.06 -3.17 21.39
CA ALA A 34 14.80 -2.19 20.56
C ALA A 34 15.23 -2.75 19.20
N ALA A 35 15.09 -4.06 18.99
CA ALA A 35 15.20 -4.74 17.70
C ALA A 35 13.90 -5.48 17.32
N GLU A 36 12.75 -4.95 17.73
CA GLU A 36 11.81 -4.68 16.66
C GLU A 36 12.59 -3.71 15.77
N PRO A 37 12.93 -4.07 14.51
CA PRO A 37 13.20 -3.01 13.59
C PRO A 37 11.93 -2.17 13.66
N LYS A 38 11.98 -1.01 14.36
CA LYS A 38 11.14 0.13 14.03
C LYS A 38 11.30 0.16 12.54
N ALA A 39 10.31 -0.38 11.81
CA ALA A 39 10.40 -0.60 10.38
C ALA A 39 10.92 0.71 9.87
N LYS A 40 12.20 0.75 9.46
CA LYS A 40 12.91 2.00 9.20
C LYS A 40 11.99 2.68 8.23
N ASP A 41 11.30 3.73 8.66
CA ASP A 41 10.14 4.20 7.91
C ASP A 41 10.69 4.46 6.52
N PRO A 42 10.31 3.66 5.50
CA PRO A 42 11.04 3.66 4.23
C PRO A 42 10.96 5.04 3.55
N PHE A 43 10.06 5.88 4.08
CA PHE A 43 9.74 7.23 3.68
C PHE A 43 10.33 8.31 4.61
N ALA A 44 11.21 7.97 5.57
CA ALA A 44 11.89 8.94 6.43
C ALA A 44 13.14 9.61 5.79
N HIS A 45 13.59 9.12 4.63
CA HIS A 45 14.75 9.67 3.92
C HIS A 45 14.48 10.85 2.97
N PRO A 46 13.32 10.98 2.28
CA PRO A 46 13.09 12.16 1.47
C PRO A 46 12.73 13.37 2.35
N PRO A 47 13.15 14.59 1.96
CA PRO A 47 12.81 15.83 2.67
C PRO A 47 11.29 15.93 2.85
N GLN A 48 10.85 16.63 3.91
CA GLN A 48 9.43 16.95 4.14
C GLN A 48 8.83 17.48 2.84
N SER A 49 8.04 16.64 2.17
CA SER A 49 7.38 17.01 0.93
C SER A 49 6.31 18.06 1.28
N PRO A 50 6.23 19.19 0.57
CA PRO A 50 5.16 20.17 0.77
C PRO A 50 3.77 19.59 0.44
N PHE A 51 3.72 18.50 -0.34
CA PHE A 51 2.49 17.78 -0.62
C PHE A 51 2.02 16.97 0.60
N VAL A 52 0.90 17.37 1.20
CA VAL A 52 0.21 16.65 2.26
C VAL A 52 -0.90 15.78 1.67
N LEU A 53 -0.65 14.48 1.58
CA LEU A 53 -1.61 13.54 1.01
C LEU A 53 -2.94 13.49 1.78
N ASP A 54 -2.91 13.62 3.11
CA ASP A 54 -4.13 13.69 3.93
C ASP A 54 -5.03 14.87 3.56
N GLU A 55 -4.45 16.03 3.24
CA GLU A 55 -5.20 17.20 2.79
C GLU A 55 -5.79 16.95 1.41
N PHE A 56 -5.00 16.39 0.50
CA PHE A 56 -5.49 15.99 -0.82
C PHE A 56 -6.65 14.98 -0.72
N LYS A 57 -6.55 13.96 0.14
CA LYS A 57 -7.64 12.98 0.38
C LYS A 57 -8.90 13.62 0.92
N ARG A 58 -8.77 14.63 1.79
CA ARG A 58 -9.92 15.40 2.31
C ARG A 58 -10.58 16.21 1.20
N LYS A 59 -9.80 16.96 0.41
CA LYS A 59 -10.31 17.72 -0.74
C LYS A 59 -10.96 16.81 -1.77
N TYR A 60 -10.31 15.70 -2.11
CA TYR A 60 -10.83 14.69 -3.03
C TYR A 60 -12.16 14.08 -2.56
N SER A 61 -12.38 13.93 -1.23
CA SER A 61 -13.60 13.34 -0.69
C SER A 61 -14.72 14.36 -0.40
N ASN A 62 -14.38 15.64 -0.23
CA ASN A 62 -15.32 16.67 0.22
C ASN A 62 -15.66 17.70 -0.87
N GLU A 63 -14.81 17.84 -1.88
CA GLU A 63 -14.89 18.89 -2.91
C GLU A 63 -14.88 18.30 -4.33
N ASP A 64 -15.06 19.16 -5.33
CA ASP A 64 -15.07 18.77 -6.74
C ASP A 64 -13.67 18.30 -7.19
N THR A 65 -13.59 17.04 -7.63
CA THR A 65 -12.32 16.41 -7.99
C THR A 65 -11.73 16.99 -9.26
N LEU A 66 -12.57 17.42 -10.22
CA LEU A 66 -12.15 18.01 -11.49
C LEU A 66 -11.70 19.47 -11.32
N GLY A 67 -12.48 20.24 -10.57
CA GLY A 67 -12.32 21.68 -10.42
C GLY A 67 -11.39 22.10 -9.29
N VAL A 68 -11.24 21.29 -8.23
CA VAL A 68 -10.45 21.67 -7.05
C VAL A 68 -9.39 20.64 -6.70
N ALA A 69 -9.73 19.35 -6.58
CA ALA A 69 -8.76 18.36 -6.12
C ALA A 69 -7.61 18.16 -7.11
N LEU A 70 -7.90 18.02 -8.41
CA LEU A 70 -6.88 17.83 -9.44
C LEU A 70 -5.97 19.07 -9.62
N PRO A 71 -6.48 20.31 -9.76
CA PRO A 71 -5.62 21.49 -9.79
C PRO A 71 -4.75 21.60 -8.54
N HIS A 72 -5.34 21.40 -7.36
CA HIS A 72 -4.62 21.41 -6.10
C HIS A 72 -3.54 20.32 -6.05
N PHE A 73 -3.84 19.12 -6.55
CA PHE A 73 -2.89 18.03 -6.68
C PHE A 73 -1.69 18.48 -7.49
N TRP A 74 -1.90 18.94 -8.73
CA TRP A 74 -0.82 19.32 -9.63
C TRP A 74 -0.02 20.54 -9.16
N GLU A 75 -0.65 21.50 -8.48
CA GLU A 75 0.03 22.67 -7.92
C GLU A 75 0.94 22.31 -6.74
N HIS A 76 0.50 21.38 -5.89
CA HIS A 76 1.25 20.98 -4.70
C HIS A 76 2.07 19.71 -4.90
N PHE A 77 1.97 19.05 -6.06
CA PHE A 77 2.62 17.77 -6.34
C PHE A 77 4.14 17.92 -6.34
N ASP A 78 4.77 17.39 -5.30
CA ASP A 78 6.22 17.33 -5.20
C ASP A 78 6.75 16.15 -6.02
N ARG A 79 7.42 16.47 -7.13
CA ARG A 79 7.97 15.50 -8.10
C ARG A 79 9.18 14.76 -7.57
N GLU A 80 9.91 15.33 -6.61
CA GLU A 80 11.05 14.68 -5.96
C GLU A 80 10.53 13.76 -4.85
N GLY A 81 9.48 14.22 -4.15
CA GLY A 81 8.87 13.51 -3.06
C GLY A 81 7.87 12.42 -3.45
N TRP A 82 7.22 12.51 -4.61
CA TRP A 82 6.15 11.59 -5.00
C TRP A 82 6.32 11.12 -6.44
N SER A 83 5.85 9.91 -6.70
CA SER A 83 5.84 9.32 -8.03
C SER A 83 4.46 8.79 -8.38
N LEU A 84 4.15 8.90 -9.67
CA LEU A 84 2.93 8.36 -10.26
C LEU A 84 3.27 7.04 -10.94
N TRP A 85 2.45 6.04 -10.69
CA TRP A 85 2.59 4.70 -11.25
C TRP A 85 1.27 4.26 -11.83
N TYR A 86 1.29 3.88 -13.10
CA TYR A 86 0.20 3.18 -13.72
C TYR A 86 0.35 1.69 -13.44
N CYS A 87 -0.72 1.06 -12.93
CA CYS A 87 -0.80 -0.38 -12.77
C CYS A 87 -1.80 -0.97 -13.77
N GLN A 88 -1.49 -2.12 -14.35
CA GLN A 88 -2.43 -2.90 -15.14
C GLN A 88 -2.31 -4.37 -14.77
N TYR A 89 -3.42 -5.06 -14.61
CA TYR A 89 -3.41 -6.48 -14.25
C TYR A 89 -2.96 -7.32 -15.44
N ARG A 90 -1.99 -8.20 -15.20
CA ARG A 90 -1.31 -8.97 -16.25
C ARG A 90 -2.13 -10.16 -16.74
N TYR A 91 -3.05 -10.68 -15.91
CA TYR A 91 -3.78 -11.92 -16.14
C TYR A 91 -5.30 -11.70 -16.23
N PRO A 92 -5.81 -10.83 -17.14
CA PRO A 92 -7.24 -10.56 -17.24
C PRO A 92 -8.08 -11.82 -17.52
N GLU A 93 -7.47 -12.87 -18.08
CA GLU A 93 -8.07 -14.19 -18.30
C GLU A 93 -8.47 -14.92 -17.00
N GLU A 94 -7.83 -14.62 -15.87
CA GLU A 94 -8.22 -15.15 -14.55
C GLU A 94 -9.45 -14.42 -13.97
N LEU A 95 -9.76 -13.23 -14.49
CA LEU A 95 -10.87 -12.40 -14.05
C LEU A 95 -12.20 -12.90 -14.64
N SER A 96 -12.74 -13.94 -14.02
CA SER A 96 -14.00 -14.56 -14.43
C SER A 96 -15.23 -13.71 -14.07
N GLN A 97 -15.34 -13.22 -12.84
CA GLN A 97 -16.46 -12.38 -12.41
C GLN A 97 -15.99 -11.00 -11.95
N THR A 98 -16.75 -9.98 -12.31
CA THR A 98 -16.49 -8.59 -11.91
C THR A 98 -16.45 -8.44 -10.38
N PHE A 99 -17.37 -9.10 -9.67
CA PHE A 99 -17.39 -9.11 -8.21
C PHE A 99 -16.14 -9.75 -7.59
N MET A 100 -15.65 -10.86 -8.14
CA MET A 100 -14.42 -11.50 -7.66
C MET A 100 -13.20 -10.60 -7.88
N SER A 101 -13.16 -9.93 -9.03
CA SER A 101 -12.11 -8.95 -9.36
C SER A 101 -12.10 -7.79 -8.35
N CYS A 102 -13.28 -7.29 -7.96
CA CYS A 102 -13.40 -6.27 -6.93
C CYS A 102 -12.98 -6.77 -5.53
N ASN A 103 -13.23 -8.03 -5.21
CA ASN A 103 -12.74 -8.64 -3.96
C ASN A 103 -11.22 -8.76 -3.95
N LEU A 104 -10.60 -9.08 -5.09
CA LEU A 104 -9.15 -9.14 -5.24
C LEU A 104 -8.52 -7.77 -4.97
N ILE A 105 -9.02 -6.71 -5.61
CA ILE A 105 -8.56 -5.32 -5.36
C ILE A 105 -8.71 -4.95 -3.87
N THR A 106 -9.86 -5.28 -3.28
CA THR A 106 -10.12 -4.98 -1.87
C THR A 106 -9.17 -5.74 -0.94
N GLY A 107 -8.88 -7.01 -1.23
CA GLY A 107 -7.92 -7.81 -0.47
C GLY A 107 -6.51 -7.25 -0.55
N MET A 108 -6.08 -6.78 -1.72
CA MET A 108 -4.81 -6.08 -1.89
C MET A 108 -4.76 -4.80 -1.03
N PHE A 109 -5.82 -3.98 -1.03
CA PHE A 109 -5.87 -2.77 -0.21
C PHE A 109 -5.76 -3.06 1.30
N GLN A 110 -6.38 -4.13 1.78
CA GLN A 110 -6.26 -4.54 3.19
C GLN A 110 -4.82 -4.95 3.56
N ARG A 111 -4.11 -5.64 2.67
CA ARG A 111 -2.69 -5.99 2.87
C ARG A 111 -1.79 -4.75 2.87
N LEU A 112 -2.16 -3.74 2.09
CA LEU A 112 -1.47 -2.47 1.98
C LEU A 112 -1.92 -1.44 3.02
N ASP A 113 -2.74 -1.78 4.02
CA ASP A 113 -3.31 -0.81 4.97
C ASP A 113 -2.25 0.06 5.67
N LYS A 114 -1.06 -0.48 5.96
CA LYS A 114 0.07 0.28 6.51
C LYS A 114 0.62 1.33 5.53
N LEU A 115 0.57 1.05 4.23
CA LEU A 115 1.04 1.91 3.16
C LEU A 115 0.04 3.06 2.86
N ARG A 116 -1.24 2.92 3.25
CA ARG A 116 -2.29 3.92 2.97
C ARG A 116 -1.93 5.32 3.44
N LYS A 117 -1.14 5.49 4.51
CA LYS A 117 -0.73 6.82 5.00
C LYS A 117 0.12 7.59 3.98
N ASN A 118 0.96 6.87 3.23
CA ASN A 118 1.94 7.45 2.31
C ASN A 118 1.66 7.06 0.84
N ALA A 119 0.44 6.60 0.57
CA ALA A 119 0.01 6.20 -0.77
C ALA A 119 -1.46 6.51 -0.98
N PHE A 120 -1.79 6.82 -2.22
CA PHE A 120 -3.15 6.96 -2.69
C PHE A 120 -3.24 6.26 -4.03
N ALA A 121 -4.33 5.56 -4.30
CA ALA A 121 -4.52 4.96 -5.60
C ALA A 121 -5.99 5.01 -6.02
N SER A 122 -6.20 5.09 -7.33
CA SER A 122 -7.49 4.87 -7.94
C SER A 122 -7.36 3.66 -8.85
N VAL A 123 -7.98 2.54 -8.46
CA VAL A 123 -7.99 1.31 -9.24
C VAL A 123 -9.40 1.10 -9.77
N VAL A 124 -9.50 0.87 -11.06
CA VAL A 124 -10.74 0.73 -11.78
C VAL A 124 -10.78 -0.63 -12.47
N LEU A 125 -11.92 -1.30 -12.31
CA LEU A 125 -12.33 -2.47 -13.03
C LEU A 125 -13.10 -2.04 -14.28
N PHE A 126 -12.64 -2.54 -15.42
CA PHE A 126 -13.23 -2.34 -16.73
C PHE A 126 -13.79 -3.65 -17.28
N GLY A 127 -14.76 -3.53 -18.19
CA GLY A 127 -15.35 -4.65 -18.90
C GLY A 127 -16.55 -5.25 -18.20
N SER A 128 -16.86 -6.50 -18.53
CA SER A 128 -17.99 -7.25 -18.00
C SER A 128 -17.53 -8.61 -17.47
N ASP A 129 -18.47 -9.41 -16.97
CA ASP A 129 -18.18 -10.79 -16.57
C ASP A 129 -17.54 -11.55 -17.74
N HIS A 130 -16.52 -12.36 -17.43
CA HIS A 130 -15.65 -13.10 -18.36
C HIS A 130 -14.78 -12.26 -19.32
N ASP A 131 -14.90 -10.94 -19.33
CA ASP A 131 -14.04 -10.04 -20.11
C ASP A 131 -13.65 -8.79 -19.29
N SER A 132 -13.17 -9.03 -18.07
CA SER A 132 -12.77 -7.98 -17.15
C SER A 132 -11.31 -7.57 -17.31
N SER A 133 -10.98 -6.33 -16.99
CA SER A 133 -9.60 -5.83 -16.92
C SER A 133 -9.47 -4.89 -15.74
N ILE A 134 -8.38 -5.01 -14.99
CA ILE A 134 -8.11 -4.11 -13.86
C ILE A 134 -6.95 -3.20 -14.26
N SER A 135 -7.13 -1.91 -14.08
CA SER A 135 -6.05 -0.94 -14.21
C SER A 135 -6.24 0.20 -13.24
N GLY A 136 -5.19 0.95 -12.95
CA GLY A 136 -5.27 1.98 -11.93
C GLY A 136 -4.06 2.90 -11.95
N VAL A 137 -4.23 4.02 -11.26
CA VAL A 137 -3.16 4.99 -11.05
C VAL A 137 -2.86 5.04 -9.55
N TRP A 138 -1.59 4.91 -9.22
CA TRP A 138 -1.05 4.94 -7.88
C TRP A 138 -0.15 6.15 -7.72
N VAL A 139 -0.34 6.83 -6.61
CA VAL A 139 0.50 7.91 -6.11
C VAL A 139 1.23 7.35 -4.90
N LEU A 140 2.53 7.18 -5.02
CA LEU A 140 3.38 6.63 -3.98
C LEU A 140 4.38 7.68 -3.52
N ARG A 141 4.62 7.73 -2.22
CA ARG A 141 5.71 8.55 -1.68
C ARG A 141 7.04 7.95 -2.11
N GLY A 142 7.99 8.78 -2.50
CA GLY A 142 9.30 8.39 -3.00
C GLY A 142 9.34 8.17 -4.51
N GLN A 143 10.54 7.93 -5.03
CA GLN A 143 10.79 7.71 -6.46
C GLN A 143 10.68 6.25 -6.88
N GLU A 144 10.71 5.35 -5.91
CA GLU A 144 10.68 3.90 -6.09
C GLU A 144 9.30 3.34 -5.72
N LEU A 145 8.96 2.19 -6.28
CA LEU A 145 7.72 1.48 -5.93
C LEU A 145 7.75 1.10 -4.46
N ALA A 146 6.78 1.58 -3.70
CA ALA A 146 6.64 1.25 -2.28
C ALA A 146 6.60 -0.27 -2.01
N PHE A 147 6.16 -1.07 -2.99
CA PHE A 147 6.13 -2.53 -2.91
C PHE A 147 7.51 -3.18 -2.76
N THR A 148 8.58 -2.57 -3.28
CA THR A 148 9.94 -3.12 -3.11
C THR A 148 10.49 -2.90 -1.69
N LEU A 149 9.86 -2.00 -0.91
CA LEU A 149 10.29 -1.64 0.43
C LEU A 149 9.91 -2.70 1.48
N CYS A 150 8.90 -3.54 1.20
CA CYS A 150 8.49 -4.61 2.10
C CYS A 150 8.18 -5.89 1.31
N PRO A 151 8.82 -7.03 1.64
CA PRO A 151 8.54 -8.30 0.98
C PRO A 151 7.08 -8.75 1.16
N ASP A 152 6.43 -8.37 2.26
CA ASP A 152 5.00 -8.67 2.51
C ASP A 152 4.06 -8.01 1.50
N TRP A 153 4.48 -6.92 0.85
CA TRP A 153 3.69 -6.19 -0.15
C TRP A 153 3.98 -6.66 -1.58
N GLN A 154 4.99 -7.49 -1.79
CA GLN A 154 5.36 -7.99 -3.12
C GLN A 154 4.46 -9.13 -3.62
N VAL A 155 3.66 -9.73 -2.72
CA VAL A 155 2.83 -10.91 -3.02
C VAL A 155 1.86 -10.66 -4.17
N ASP A 156 1.19 -9.51 -4.21
CA ASP A 156 0.27 -9.16 -5.31
C ASP A 156 0.95 -8.31 -6.39
N TYR A 157 2.08 -7.69 -6.08
CA TYR A 157 2.78 -6.78 -6.98
C TYR A 157 3.12 -7.44 -8.32
N GLU A 158 3.52 -8.71 -8.33
CA GLU A 158 3.92 -9.45 -9.53
C GLU A 158 2.76 -9.72 -10.52
N SER A 159 1.52 -9.73 -10.03
CA SER A 159 0.34 -9.92 -10.88
C SER A 159 -0.04 -8.65 -11.65
N TYR A 160 0.54 -7.51 -11.30
CA TYR A 160 0.33 -6.23 -11.97
C TYR A 160 1.60 -5.76 -12.68
N THR A 161 1.45 -5.20 -13.87
CA THR A 161 2.49 -4.44 -14.54
C THR A 161 2.49 -3.02 -14.03
N TRP A 162 3.66 -2.51 -13.65
CA TRP A 162 3.84 -1.17 -13.10
C TRP A 162 4.66 -0.34 -14.06
N ARG A 163 4.11 0.81 -14.46
CA ARG A 163 4.79 1.77 -15.33
C ARG A 163 4.84 3.11 -14.60
N LYS A 164 6.05 3.61 -14.35
CA LYS A 164 6.22 4.96 -13.84
C LYS A 164 5.72 5.96 -14.89
N LEU A 165 4.89 6.90 -14.47
CA LEU A 165 4.36 7.95 -15.32
C LEU A 165 5.09 9.26 -15.04
N ASP A 166 5.34 10.03 -16.09
CA ASP A 166 5.92 11.35 -16.00
C ASP A 166 4.83 12.40 -15.74
N PRO A 167 4.89 13.16 -14.63
CA PRO A 167 3.86 14.14 -14.26
C PRO A 167 3.72 15.32 -15.24
N ASP A 168 4.74 15.56 -16.07
CA ASP A 168 4.71 16.58 -17.12
C ASP A 168 4.09 16.11 -18.43
N SER A 169 3.90 14.80 -18.61
CA SER A 169 3.28 14.28 -19.83
C SER A 169 1.80 14.61 -19.85
N ALA A 170 1.33 15.17 -20.98
CA ALA A 170 -0.10 15.40 -21.22
C ALA A 170 -0.89 14.08 -21.10
N GLU A 171 -0.31 12.95 -21.53
CA GLU A 171 -0.91 11.63 -21.38
C GLU A 171 -1.09 11.25 -19.91
N CYS A 172 -0.09 11.49 -19.06
CA CYS A 172 -0.19 11.22 -17.62
C CYS A 172 -1.27 12.09 -16.97
N ARG A 173 -1.35 13.37 -17.33
CA ARG A 173 -2.37 14.27 -16.79
C ARG A 173 -3.77 13.82 -17.16
N THR A 174 -3.97 13.43 -18.41
CA THR A 174 -5.24 12.87 -18.87
C THR A 174 -5.56 11.56 -18.14
N LEU A 175 -4.62 10.62 -18.07
CA LEU A 175 -4.82 9.35 -17.35
C LEU A 175 -5.17 9.58 -15.88
N VAL A 176 -4.38 10.36 -15.15
CA VAL A 176 -4.66 10.71 -13.75
C VAL A 176 -6.05 11.34 -13.64
N THR A 177 -6.40 12.27 -14.53
CA THR A 177 -7.72 12.91 -14.53
C THR A 177 -8.85 11.89 -14.71
N GLU A 178 -8.77 11.04 -15.74
CA GLU A 178 -9.78 10.01 -16.02
C GLU A 178 -9.92 9.00 -14.87
N TYR A 179 -8.79 8.52 -14.32
CA TYR A 179 -8.81 7.57 -13.21
C TYR A 179 -9.26 8.21 -11.89
N PHE A 180 -9.00 9.49 -11.65
CA PHE A 180 -9.43 10.17 -10.43
C PHE A 180 -10.89 10.58 -10.51
N LEU A 181 -11.43 10.82 -11.70
CA LEU A 181 -12.83 11.15 -11.91
C LEU A 181 -13.71 9.92 -12.10
N TRP A 182 -13.11 8.78 -12.44
CA TRP A 182 -13.82 7.60 -12.95
C TRP A 182 -14.65 7.88 -14.21
N GLU A 183 -14.41 9.02 -14.84
CA GLU A 183 -15.08 9.52 -16.03
C GLU A 183 -14.02 9.81 -17.09
N GLY A 184 -14.15 9.15 -18.24
CA GLY A 184 -13.19 9.22 -19.33
C GLY A 184 -13.56 8.24 -20.43
N GLU A 185 -12.99 8.42 -21.62
CA GLU A 185 -13.18 7.44 -22.70
C GLU A 185 -12.31 6.19 -22.48
N PHE A 186 -11.38 6.23 -21.51
CA PHE A 186 -10.46 5.14 -21.17
C PHE A 186 -9.86 4.50 -22.42
N ARG A 187 -9.46 5.34 -23.39
CA ARG A 187 -9.03 4.92 -24.73
C ARG A 187 -7.90 3.89 -24.70
N HIS A 188 -7.10 3.90 -23.64
CA HIS A 188 -6.00 2.98 -23.37
C HIS A 188 -6.46 1.57 -22.95
N VAL A 189 -7.66 1.43 -22.36
CA VAL A 189 -8.23 0.12 -21.99
C VAL A 189 -9.21 -0.37 -23.04
N GLY A 190 -9.96 0.55 -23.68
CA GLY A 190 -10.95 0.22 -24.71
C GLY A 190 -12.14 -0.60 -24.20
N LYS A 191 -12.34 -0.66 -22.88
CA LYS A 191 -13.41 -1.40 -22.21
C LYS A 191 -14.29 -0.46 -21.39
N PRO A 192 -15.60 -0.74 -21.24
CA PRO A 192 -16.49 0.10 -20.46
C PRO A 192 -16.06 0.14 -18.99
N PHE A 193 -16.19 1.30 -18.37
CA PHE A 193 -16.06 1.44 -16.92
C PHE A 193 -17.10 0.55 -16.23
N ASN A 194 -16.68 -0.22 -15.21
CA ASN A 194 -17.59 -1.05 -14.43
C ASN A 194 -17.60 -0.60 -12.96
N GLN A 195 -16.46 -0.70 -12.27
CA GLN A 195 -16.37 -0.32 -10.85
C GLN A 195 -15.02 0.33 -10.52
N GLY A 196 -15.06 1.45 -9.79
CA GLY A 196 -13.88 2.12 -9.25
C GLY A 196 -13.71 1.83 -7.76
N LYS A 197 -12.45 1.70 -7.32
CA LYS A 197 -12.07 1.62 -5.90
C LYS A 197 -10.91 2.57 -5.63
N ILE A 198 -11.11 3.44 -4.64
CA ILE A 198 -10.06 4.31 -4.14
C ILE A 198 -9.35 3.64 -2.97
N PHE A 199 -8.02 3.66 -3.02
CA PHE A 199 -7.14 3.39 -1.91
C PHE A 199 -6.79 4.71 -1.22
N LYS A 200 -7.34 4.91 -0.02
CA LYS A 200 -7.08 6.10 0.82
C LYS A 200 -6.94 5.73 2.29
#